data_AF-Q8N9Q7-F1
#
_entry.id   AF-Q8N9Q7-F1
#
_cell.length_a   1.000
_cell.length_b   1.000
_cell.length_c   1.000
_cell.angle_alpha   90.00
_cell.angle_beta   90.00
_cell.angle_gamma   90.00
#
_symmetry.space_group_name_H-M   'P 1'
#
loop_
_entity.id
_entity.type
_entity.pdbx_description
1 polymer ?
#
loop_
_entity_poly.entity_id
_entity_poly.type
_entity_poly.pdbx_seq_one_letter_code
_entity_poly.pdbx_strand_id
1 'polypeptide(L)'
;MSAWAAASLSRAAARCLLARGPGVRAAPPRDPRPSHPEPRGCGAAPGRTLHFTAAVPAGHNKWSKVRHIKGPKDVERSRIFSKLCLNIRLAVKEGGPNPEHNSNLANILEVCRSKHMPKSTIETALKMEKSKDTYLLYEGRGPGGSSLLIEALSNSSHKCQADIRHILNKNG
;
A
#
# COMPACT_ATOMS: atom_id res chain seq x y z
N MET A 1 13.06 -52.12 -27.23
CA MET A 1 11.85 -52.80 -27.76
C MET A 1 10.68 -52.41 -26.89
N SER A 2 9.53 -52.14 -27.53
CA SER A 2 8.23 -51.71 -26.95
C SER A 2 8.11 -50.23 -26.58
N ALA A 3 7.03 -49.51 -26.85
CA ALA A 3 6.16 -49.34 -28.01
C ALA A 3 5.31 -48.09 -27.67
N TRP A 4 5.06 -47.22 -28.65
CA TRP A 4 4.23 -46.02 -28.55
C TRP A 4 2.76 -46.34 -28.22
N ALA A 5 2.09 -45.42 -27.52
CA ALA A 5 0.67 -45.16 -27.72
C ALA A 5 0.37 -43.66 -27.50
N ALA A 6 0.01 -43.00 -28.60
CA ALA A 6 -0.54 -41.65 -28.63
C ALA A 6 -2.04 -41.69 -28.36
N ALA A 7 -2.56 -40.73 -27.60
CA ALA A 7 -4.00 -40.49 -27.50
C ALA A 7 -4.29 -39.02 -27.83
N SER A 8 -4.80 -38.84 -29.05
CA SER A 8 -5.37 -37.61 -29.59
C SER A 8 -6.73 -37.32 -28.96
N LEU A 9 -6.96 -36.08 -28.52
CA LEU A 9 -8.31 -35.57 -28.27
C LEU A 9 -8.59 -34.40 -29.22
N SER A 10 -9.42 -34.68 -30.21
CA SER A 10 -9.94 -33.71 -31.17
C SER A 10 -11.26 -33.11 -30.65
N ARG A 11 -11.22 -31.79 -30.46
CA ARG A 11 -12.18 -30.78 -30.96
C ARG A 11 -13.68 -31.12 -30.91
N ALA A 12 -14.43 -30.36 -30.10
CA ALA A 12 -15.82 -30.00 -30.39
C ALA A 12 -16.05 -28.51 -30.05
N ALA A 13 -16.10 -27.69 -31.10
CA ALA A 13 -16.55 -26.31 -31.04
C ALA A 13 -18.04 -26.29 -31.38
N ALA A 14 -18.87 -25.72 -30.49
CA ALA A 14 -20.25 -25.37 -30.80
C ALA A 14 -20.43 -23.86 -30.55
N ARG A 15 -20.64 -23.14 -31.65
CA ARG A 15 -21.08 -21.74 -31.68
C ARG A 15 -22.55 -21.71 -31.26
N CYS A 16 -22.91 -20.87 -30.30
CA CYS A 16 -24.25 -20.30 -30.21
C CYS A 16 -24.14 -18.80 -29.98
N LEU A 17 -24.26 -18.07 -31.09
CA LEU A 17 -24.57 -16.65 -31.13
C LEU A 17 -26.01 -16.45 -30.67
N LEU A 18 -26.22 -15.72 -29.58
CA LEU A 18 -27.41 -14.88 -29.45
C LEU A 18 -27.01 -13.56 -28.79
N ALA A 19 -26.93 -12.54 -29.63
CA ALA A 19 -26.96 -11.15 -29.24
C ALA A 19 -28.27 -10.85 -28.50
N ARG A 20 -28.18 -10.19 -27.34
CA ARG A 20 -29.27 -9.41 -26.74
C ARG A 20 -28.74 -8.01 -26.47
N GLY A 21 -29.40 -7.03 -27.07
CA GLY A 21 -28.93 -5.67 -27.25
C GLY A 21 -28.88 -4.80 -25.99
N PRO A 22 -28.54 -3.51 -26.16
CA PRO A 22 -28.39 -2.56 -25.06
C PRO A 22 -29.77 -2.20 -24.49
N GLY A 23 -30.06 -2.70 -23.29
CA GLY A 23 -31.14 -2.20 -22.47
C GLY A 23 -30.83 -0.79 -22.00
N VAL A 24 -31.37 0.20 -22.69
CA VAL A 24 -31.46 1.59 -22.22
C VAL A 24 -32.24 1.56 -20.91
N ARG A 25 -31.56 1.79 -19.78
CA ARG A 25 -32.24 2.01 -18.50
C ARG A 25 -32.99 3.33 -18.60
N ALA A 26 -34.30 3.26 -18.78
CA ALA A 26 -35.19 4.41 -18.64
C ALA A 26 -35.02 4.99 -17.22
N ALA A 27 -34.70 6.28 -17.13
CA ALA A 27 -34.70 7.01 -15.88
C ALA A 27 -36.16 7.13 -15.37
N PRO A 28 -36.41 6.98 -14.06
CA PRO A 28 -37.74 7.21 -13.50
C PRO A 28 -38.15 8.68 -13.68
N PRO A 29 -39.46 8.98 -13.76
CA PRO A 29 -39.95 10.34 -13.92
C PRO A 29 -39.50 11.21 -12.73
N ARG A 30 -39.10 12.45 -13.02
CA ARG A 30 -38.81 13.45 -11.99
C ARG A 30 -40.15 13.90 -11.41
N ASP A 31 -40.39 13.62 -10.14
CA ASP A 31 -41.50 14.21 -9.40
C ASP A 31 -41.40 15.75 -9.47
N PRO A 32 -42.50 16.47 -9.78
CA PRO A 32 -42.51 17.91 -9.67
C PRO A 32 -42.38 18.30 -8.19
N ARG A 33 -41.37 19.11 -7.87
CA ARG A 33 -41.20 19.72 -6.55
C ARG A 33 -42.41 20.60 -6.20
N PRO A 34 -42.79 20.69 -4.92
CA PRO A 34 -44.05 21.29 -4.48
C PRO A 34 -44.03 22.81 -4.61
N SER A 35 -45.15 23.38 -5.09
CA SER A 35 -45.45 24.81 -4.95
C SER A 35 -45.90 25.08 -3.51
N HIS A 36 -45.03 25.67 -2.69
CA HIS A 36 -45.44 26.20 -1.39
C HIS A 36 -46.16 27.55 -1.58
N PRO A 37 -47.32 27.78 -0.94
CA PRO A 37 -47.86 29.12 -0.84
C PRO A 37 -47.03 29.94 0.16
N GLU A 38 -46.67 31.16 -0.23
CA GLU A 38 -46.08 32.19 0.64
C GLU A 38 -47.10 32.62 1.72
N PRO A 39 -46.80 32.48 3.02
CA PRO A 39 -47.62 33.09 4.06
C PRO A 39 -47.16 34.53 4.29
N ARG A 40 -47.96 35.48 3.81
CA ARG A 40 -47.93 36.84 4.37
C ARG A 40 -48.56 36.79 5.76
N GLY A 41 -47.73 37.03 6.78
CA GLY A 41 -48.20 37.20 8.15
C GLY A 41 -47.04 37.35 9.13
N CYS A 42 -46.85 38.56 9.66
CA CYS A 42 -46.05 38.76 10.85
C CYS A 42 -46.70 38.01 12.02
N GLY A 43 -46.11 36.88 12.42
CA GLY A 43 -46.55 36.11 13.58
C GLY A 43 -45.41 35.24 14.11
N ALA A 44 -44.99 35.54 15.34
CA ALA A 44 -44.15 34.77 16.27
C ALA A 44 -43.09 33.78 15.69
N ALA A 45 -41.82 34.04 16.00
CA ALA A 45 -40.68 33.20 15.64
C ALA A 45 -40.91 31.70 15.97
N PRO A 46 -40.78 30.77 15.01
CA PRO A 46 -40.80 29.35 15.31
C PRO A 46 -39.49 28.99 16.01
N GLY A 47 -39.59 28.57 17.27
CA GLY A 47 -38.45 28.07 18.04
C GLY A 47 -37.70 27.00 17.24
N ARG A 48 -36.38 27.14 17.15
CA ARG A 48 -35.51 26.12 16.54
C ARG A 48 -35.70 24.82 17.32
N THR A 49 -36.37 23.84 16.74
CA THR A 49 -36.41 22.49 17.29
C THR A 49 -34.99 21.94 17.27
N LEU A 50 -34.33 21.95 18.42
CA LEU A 50 -33.05 21.28 18.59
C LEU A 50 -33.34 19.78 18.46
N HIS A 51 -32.88 19.16 17.38
CA HIS A 51 -32.86 17.72 17.25
C HIS A 51 -31.88 17.17 18.29
N PHE A 52 -32.39 16.80 19.47
CA PHE A 52 -31.64 16.02 20.44
C PHE A 52 -31.61 14.57 19.97
N THR A 53 -30.76 14.25 18.99
CA THR A 53 -30.33 12.85 18.86
C THR A 53 -29.69 12.46 20.19
N ALA A 54 -30.27 11.47 20.87
CA ALA A 54 -29.70 10.93 22.10
C ALA A 54 -28.23 10.60 21.85
N ALA A 55 -27.34 11.21 22.63
CA ALA A 55 -25.91 10.91 22.55
C ALA A 55 -25.71 9.44 22.93
N VAL A 56 -25.56 8.58 21.92
CA VAL A 56 -25.20 7.18 22.14
C VAL A 56 -23.77 7.20 22.71
N PRO A 57 -23.54 6.72 23.94
CA PRO A 57 -22.21 6.69 24.50
C PRO A 57 -21.30 5.86 23.60
N ALA A 58 -20.17 6.41 23.18
CA ALA A 58 -19.12 5.62 22.56
C ALA A 58 -18.73 4.51 23.57
N GLY A 59 -18.88 3.24 23.19
CA GLY A 59 -18.72 2.10 24.10
C GLY A 59 -17.37 2.06 24.85
N HIS A 60 -17.35 1.35 25.98
CA HIS A 60 -16.24 1.28 26.95
C HIS A 60 -15.07 0.38 26.50
N ASN A 61 -14.65 0.43 25.24
CA ASN A 61 -13.51 -0.38 24.74
C ASN A 61 -12.37 0.50 24.21
N LYS A 62 -11.63 1.10 25.17
CA LYS A 62 -10.43 1.91 24.90
C LYS A 62 -9.41 1.16 24.05
N TRP A 63 -9.19 -0.13 24.33
CA TRP A 63 -8.26 -0.97 23.57
C TRP A 63 -8.62 -1.04 22.09
N SER A 64 -9.88 -1.35 21.79
CA SER A 64 -10.34 -1.45 20.40
C SER A 64 -10.20 -0.12 19.65
N LYS A 65 -10.41 1.03 20.30
CA LYS A 65 -10.20 2.32 19.63
C LYS A 65 -8.71 2.60 19.38
N VAL A 66 -7.85 2.32 20.36
CA VAL A 66 -6.41 2.58 20.28
C VAL A 66 -5.72 1.65 19.27
N ARG A 67 -6.08 0.37 19.21
CA ARG A 67 -5.43 -0.60 18.30
C ARG A 67 -5.55 -0.21 16.82
N HIS A 68 -6.70 0.33 16.39
CA HIS A 68 -6.91 0.73 15.00
C HIS A 68 -6.07 1.94 14.61
N ILE A 69 -5.66 2.76 15.58
CA ILE A 69 -4.81 3.93 15.35
C ILE A 69 -3.33 3.54 15.48
N LYS A 70 -2.99 2.76 16.52
CA LYS A 70 -1.60 2.40 16.84
C LYS A 70 -1.05 1.33 15.89
N GLY A 71 -1.86 0.33 15.52
CA GLY A 71 -1.43 -0.77 14.65
C GLY A 71 -0.84 -0.29 13.31
N PRO A 72 -1.58 0.49 12.50
CA PRO A 72 -1.06 1.01 11.24
C PRO A 72 0.18 1.89 11.41
N LYS A 73 0.22 2.71 12.47
CA LYS A 73 1.36 3.59 12.76
C LYS A 73 2.62 2.81 13.15
N ASP A 74 2.48 1.75 13.92
CA ASP A 74 3.60 0.91 14.33
C ASP A 74 4.14 0.08 13.15
N VAL A 75 3.25 -0.37 12.24
CA VAL A 75 3.66 -1.02 10.97
C VAL A 75 4.41 -0.05 10.07
N GLU A 76 3.97 1.20 9.96
CA GLU A 76 4.68 2.19 9.15
C GLU A 76 6.04 2.54 9.76
N ARG A 77 6.11 2.69 11.09
CA ARG A 77 7.38 2.91 11.79
C ARG A 77 8.34 1.73 11.59
N SER A 78 7.87 0.49 11.70
CA SER A 78 8.74 -0.68 11.51
C SER A 78 9.28 -0.77 10.09
N ARG A 79 8.49 -0.44 9.07
CA ARG A 79 8.95 -0.34 7.67
C ARG A 79 10.06 0.69 7.50
N ILE A 80 9.93 1.87 8.11
CA ILE A 80 10.96 2.91 8.07
C ILE A 80 12.26 2.40 8.71
N PHE A 81 12.18 1.73 9.87
CA PHE A 81 13.35 1.17 10.53
C PHE A 81 14.03 0.07 9.69
N SER A 82 13.25 -0.81 9.05
CA SER A 82 13.80 -1.81 8.14
C SER A 82 14.55 -1.18 6.97
N LYS A 83 14.01 -0.10 6.38
CA LYS A 83 14.68 0.62 5.28
C LYS A 83 15.97 1.30 5.75
N LEU A 84 15.95 1.95 6.91
CA LEU A 84 17.14 2.58 7.48
C LEU A 84 18.23 1.56 7.80
N CYS A 85 17.88 0.38 8.30
CA CYS A 85 18.85 -0.71 8.48
C CYS A 85 19.52 -1.12 7.17
N LEU A 86 18.78 -1.22 6.06
CA LEU A 86 19.34 -1.54 4.75
C LEU A 86 20.30 -0.43 4.27
N ASN A 87 19.93 0.84 4.47
CA ASN A 87 20.77 1.97 4.09
C ASN A 87 22.08 2.01 4.90
N ILE A 88 22.03 1.72 6.21
CA ILE A 88 23.24 1.58 7.04
C ILE A 88 24.13 0.49 6.46
N ARG A 89 23.57 -0.68 6.16
CA ARG A 89 24.34 -1.83 5.63
C ARG A 89 24.96 -1.53 4.27
N LEU A 90 24.26 -0.78 3.40
CA LEU A 90 24.80 -0.32 2.12
C LEU A 90 25.96 0.65 2.33
N ALA A 91 25.78 1.69 3.17
CA ALA A 91 26.82 2.68 3.43
C ALA A 91 28.07 2.06 4.08
N VAL A 92 27.90 1.09 4.98
CA VAL A 92 29.01 0.34 5.59
C VAL A 92 29.73 -0.51 4.55
N LYS A 93 29.01 -1.12 3.61
CA LYS A 93 29.60 -1.89 2.51
C LYS A 93 30.45 -1.02 1.58
N GLU A 94 30.04 0.24 1.36
CA GLU A 94 30.73 1.18 0.46
C GLU A 94 31.94 1.87 1.10
N GLY A 95 31.82 2.30 2.36
CA GLY A 95 32.80 3.17 3.02
C GLY A 95 33.27 2.72 4.40
N GLY A 96 32.91 1.50 4.82
CA GLY A 96 33.26 0.95 6.13
C GLY A 96 32.36 1.45 7.28
N PRO A 97 32.57 0.91 8.50
CA PRO A 97 31.69 1.13 9.66
C PRO A 97 31.93 2.43 10.42
N ASN A 98 33.00 3.15 10.10
CA ASN A 98 33.45 4.31 10.85
C ASN A 98 32.77 5.59 10.32
N PRO A 99 31.89 6.24 11.11
CA PRO A 99 31.15 7.43 10.64
C PRO A 99 32.04 8.65 10.40
N GLU A 100 33.19 8.74 11.07
CA GLU A 100 34.16 9.84 10.87
C GLU A 100 34.82 9.81 9.48
N HIS A 101 34.91 8.63 8.87
CA HIS A 101 35.53 8.46 7.54
C HIS A 101 34.49 8.31 6.41
N ASN A 102 33.20 8.19 6.77
CA ASN A 102 32.10 7.96 5.84
C ASN A 102 30.96 8.95 6.11
N SER A 103 30.96 10.06 5.37
CA SER A 103 29.95 11.11 5.50
C SER A 103 28.54 10.63 5.18
N ASN A 104 28.39 9.68 4.23
CA ASN A 104 27.09 9.07 3.91
C ASN A 104 26.52 8.32 5.13
N LEU A 105 27.35 7.52 5.80
CA LEU A 105 26.95 6.83 7.03
C LEU A 105 26.59 7.81 8.14
N ALA A 106 27.37 8.88 8.34
CA ALA A 106 27.08 9.90 9.35
C ALA A 106 25.70 10.55 9.14
N ASN A 107 25.36 10.91 7.90
CA ASN A 107 24.06 11.47 7.53
C ASN A 107 22.92 10.48 7.82
N ILE A 108 23.09 9.20 7.44
CA ILE A 108 22.09 8.17 7.70
C ILE A 108 21.88 7.98 9.21
N LEU A 109 22.95 8.00 10.01
CA LEU A 109 22.88 7.89 11.48
C LEU A 109 22.16 9.09 12.12
N GLU A 110 22.28 10.28 11.56
CA GLU A 110 21.48 11.44 11.97
C GLU A 110 19.98 11.23 11.68
N VAL A 111 19.64 10.76 10.47
CA VAL A 111 18.25 10.43 10.11
C VAL A 111 17.68 9.37 11.04
N CYS A 112 18.42 8.31 11.36
CA CYS A 112 18.00 7.27 12.31
C CYS A 112 17.65 7.86 13.69
N ARG A 113 18.50 8.77 14.20
CA ARG A 113 18.25 9.47 15.47
C ARG A 113 17.00 10.34 15.40
N SER A 114 16.79 11.07 14.30
CA SER A 114 15.58 11.88 14.08
C SER A 114 14.28 11.03 14.08
N LYS A 115 14.36 9.79 13.61
CA LYS A 115 13.23 8.84 13.58
C LYS A 115 13.06 8.06 14.89
N HIS A 116 13.80 8.42 15.93
CA HIS A 116 13.75 7.77 17.25
C HIS A 116 14.07 6.27 17.17
N MET A 117 14.99 5.90 16.27
CA MET A 117 15.45 4.52 16.14
C MET A 117 16.33 4.15 17.35
N PRO A 118 16.10 3.01 18.03
CA PRO A 118 16.91 2.59 19.16
C PRO A 118 18.39 2.40 18.79
N LYS A 119 19.29 2.82 19.68
CA LYS A 119 20.76 2.68 19.48
C LYS A 119 21.18 1.22 19.27
N SER A 120 20.57 0.28 20.00
CA SER A 120 20.85 -1.16 19.85
C SER A 120 20.58 -1.68 18.44
N THR A 121 19.54 -1.18 17.77
CA THR A 121 19.22 -1.55 16.39
C THR A 121 20.26 -0.99 15.41
N ILE A 122 20.69 0.26 15.63
CA ILE A 122 21.73 0.92 14.84
C ILE A 122 23.05 0.17 14.96
N GLU A 123 23.49 -0.15 16.17
CA GLU A 123 24.72 -0.90 16.45
C GLU A 123 24.69 -2.31 15.84
N THR A 124 23.53 -2.96 15.86
CA THR A 124 23.35 -4.27 15.21
C THR A 124 23.54 -4.14 13.70
N ALA A 125 22.95 -3.13 13.07
CA ALA A 125 23.12 -2.89 11.63
C ALA A 125 24.57 -2.56 11.25
N LEU A 126 25.30 -1.81 12.08
CA LEU A 126 26.73 -1.50 11.88
C LEU A 126 27.61 -2.76 11.95
N LYS A 127 27.32 -3.68 12.87
CA LYS A 127 28.10 -4.92 13.05
C LYS A 127 27.83 -5.98 11.96
N MET A 128 26.80 -5.83 11.15
CA MET A 128 26.36 -6.80 10.13
C MET A 128 27.17 -6.75 8.81
N GLU A 129 28.49 -6.55 8.91
CA GLU A 129 29.36 -6.30 7.75
C GLU A 129 29.49 -7.50 6.79
N LYS A 130 29.42 -8.73 7.31
CA LYS A 130 29.65 -9.96 6.52
C LYS A 130 28.42 -10.47 5.78
N SER A 131 27.46 -9.59 5.49
CA SER A 131 26.25 -10.02 4.80
C SER A 131 26.44 -9.99 3.28
N LYS A 132 26.08 -11.10 2.62
CA LYS A 132 26.11 -11.27 1.14
C LYS A 132 24.99 -10.49 0.45
N ASP A 133 24.71 -9.28 0.92
CA ASP A 133 23.67 -8.45 0.34
C ASP A 133 24.18 -7.83 -0.96
N THR A 134 23.42 -8.02 -2.01
CA THR A 134 23.68 -7.51 -3.35
C THR A 134 22.77 -6.31 -3.59
N TYR A 135 23.36 -5.21 -4.04
CA TYR A 135 22.63 -4.05 -4.51
C TYR A 135 22.16 -4.33 -5.94
N LEU A 136 20.86 -4.15 -6.18
CA LEU A 136 20.19 -4.53 -7.41
C LEU A 136 19.34 -3.35 -7.90
N LEU A 137 19.46 -3.06 -9.19
CA LEU A 137 18.64 -2.09 -9.89
C LEU A 137 17.74 -2.86 -10.85
N TYR A 138 16.43 -2.69 -10.69
CA TYR A 138 15.45 -3.25 -11.60
C TYR A 138 14.69 -2.14 -12.30
N GLU A 139 14.53 -2.29 -13.59
CA GLU A 139 13.66 -1.46 -14.39
C GLU A 139 12.33 -2.17 -14.57
N GLY A 140 11.25 -1.39 -14.54
CA GLY A 140 9.89 -1.89 -14.71
C GLY A 140 9.02 -0.88 -15.44
N ARG A 141 7.90 -1.37 -15.97
CA ARG A 141 6.82 -0.50 -16.40
C ARG A 141 5.65 -0.58 -15.42
N GLY A 142 4.99 0.55 -15.23
CA GLY A 142 3.77 0.64 -14.46
C GLY A 142 2.57 1.03 -15.33
N PRO A 143 1.42 1.29 -14.68
CA PRO A 143 0.19 1.62 -15.38
C PRO A 143 0.35 2.85 -16.25
N GLY A 144 -0.30 2.86 -17.41
CA GLY A 144 -0.23 3.97 -18.36
C GLY A 144 1.13 4.11 -19.05
N GLY A 145 1.99 3.09 -19.03
CA GLY A 145 3.28 3.11 -19.71
C GLY A 145 4.37 3.90 -18.98
N SER A 146 4.20 4.15 -17.68
CA SER A 146 5.21 4.79 -16.83
C SER A 146 6.45 3.91 -16.66
N SER A 147 7.63 4.52 -16.55
CA SER A 147 8.89 3.82 -16.27
C SER A 147 9.23 3.91 -14.79
N LEU A 148 9.64 2.78 -14.21
CA LEU A 148 9.99 2.65 -12.80
C LEU A 148 11.45 2.19 -12.68
N LEU A 149 12.22 2.86 -11.82
CA LEU A 149 13.52 2.40 -11.35
C LEU A 149 13.37 1.93 -9.91
N ILE A 150 13.69 0.67 -9.65
CA ILE A 150 13.51 0.01 -8.37
C ILE A 150 14.88 -0.36 -7.83
N GLU A 151 15.28 0.32 -6.76
CA GLU A 151 16.49 0.00 -6.01
C GLU A 151 16.17 -1.02 -4.92
N ALA A 152 16.97 -2.09 -4.86
CA ALA A 152 16.81 -3.14 -3.87
C ALA A 152 18.16 -3.58 -3.30
N LEU A 153 18.18 -3.82 -2.00
CA LEU A 153 19.29 -4.50 -1.32
C LEU A 153 18.77 -5.84 -0.80
N SER A 154 19.32 -6.94 -1.31
CA SER A 154 18.85 -8.29 -0.95
C SER A 154 19.98 -9.30 -0.93
N ASN A 155 19.86 -10.31 -0.06
CA ASN A 155 20.74 -11.48 -0.04
C ASN A 155 20.40 -12.51 -1.15
N SER A 156 19.26 -12.38 -1.82
CA SER A 156 18.83 -13.28 -2.88
C SER A 156 18.23 -12.52 -4.06
N SER A 157 19.01 -12.45 -5.15
CA SER A 157 18.58 -11.78 -6.38
C SER A 157 17.35 -12.44 -7.01
N HIS A 158 17.34 -13.78 -7.14
CA HIS A 158 16.23 -14.51 -7.75
C HIS A 158 14.90 -14.33 -7.02
N LYS A 159 14.91 -14.36 -5.68
CA LYS A 159 13.72 -14.12 -4.88
C LYS A 159 13.22 -12.69 -5.05
N CYS A 160 14.13 -11.71 -4.96
CA CYS A 160 13.79 -10.30 -5.13
C CYS A 160 13.17 -10.03 -6.51
N GLN A 161 13.76 -10.58 -7.59
CA GLN A 161 13.23 -10.44 -8.95
C GLN A 161 11.84 -11.09 -9.11
N ALA A 162 11.61 -12.26 -8.51
CA ALA A 162 10.31 -12.91 -8.55
C ALA A 162 9.25 -12.09 -7.81
N ASP A 163 9.58 -11.59 -6.62
CA ASP A 163 8.69 -10.77 -5.79
C ASP A 163 8.36 -9.44 -6.52
N ILE A 164 9.35 -8.77 -7.13
CA ILE A 164 9.14 -7.53 -7.90
C ILE A 164 8.23 -7.79 -9.12
N ARG A 165 8.50 -8.83 -9.92
CA ARG A 165 7.65 -9.17 -11.06
C ARG A 165 6.22 -9.48 -10.63
N HIS A 166 6.06 -10.20 -9.53
CA HIS A 166 4.73 -10.49 -8.98
C HIS A 166 3.98 -9.21 -8.58
N ILE A 167 4.66 -8.27 -7.92
CA ILE A 167 4.08 -6.98 -7.52
C ILE A 167 3.69 -6.15 -8.75
N LEU A 168 4.57 -6.02 -9.74
CA LEU A 168 4.28 -5.27 -10.97
C LEU A 168 3.09 -5.88 -11.72
N ASN A 169 3.12 -7.19 -11.97
CA ASN A 169 2.04 -7.88 -12.70
C ASN A 169 0.68 -7.81 -11.98
N LYS A 170 0.68 -7.76 -10.65
CA LYS A 170 -0.55 -7.60 -9.86
C LYS A 170 -1.14 -6.20 -9.98
N ASN A 171 -0.31 -5.20 -10.26
CA ASN A 171 -0.65 -3.78 -10.20
C ASN A 171 -0.72 -3.07 -11.55
N GLY A 172 -0.34 -3.73 -12.66
CA GLY A 172 -0.50 -3.26 -14.03
C GLY A 172 0.81 -2.89 -14.68
#